data_AF-A0A7J7WMZ2-F1
#
_entry.id   AF-A0A7J7WMZ2-F1
#
_cell.length_a   1.000
_cell.length_b   1.000
_cell.length_c   1.000
_cell.angle_alpha   90.00
_cell.angle_beta   90.00
_cell.angle_gamma   90.00
#
_symmetry.space_group_name_H-M   'P 1'
#
loop_
_entity.id
_entity.type
_entity.pdbx_description
1 polymer ?
#
loop_
_entity_poly.entity_id
_entity_poly.type
_entity_poly.pdbx_seq_one_letter_code
_entity_poly.pdbx_strand_id
1 'polypeptide(L)'
;MEGAKPTLQLVYQAVQALYHDPDPSGKERASFWLGELQRSVHAWEISDQLLQIRQDVESCYFAAQTMKMKIQTSFYELPTDSHASLRDSLLTHIQNLKDLSPVIVTQLALAIADLALQMPSWKGCVQTLVEKYSNDVTSLPFLLEILTVLPEEVHSRSLRIGANRRTEIIEDLAFYSSTVVSLLMTCVEKAGTDEKMLMKVFRCLGSWFNLGVLDSNFMANNKLLALLFEVLQQDKTSSNLHEAASDCVCSALYAIENVETNLPLAMQLFQGVLTLETAYHMAVAREDLDKVLNYCRIFTELCETFLEKIVCTPGQGLGDLRTLELLLICAGHPQYEVVEISFNFWYRLGEHLYKTNDEVIHGIFKAYIQRLLHALARHCQLEPDHVSSFLYSLNLNFLLFLILF
;
A
#
# COMPACT_ATOMS: atom_id res chain seq x y z
N MET A 1 13.60 35.34 -13.12
CA MET A 1 13.88 36.59 -12.40
C MET A 1 15.05 36.33 -11.46
N GLU A 2 16.24 36.89 -11.71
CA GLU A 2 17.25 37.04 -10.66
C GLU A 2 16.77 38.14 -9.72
N GLY A 3 15.84 37.79 -8.83
CA GLY A 3 15.02 38.73 -8.08
C GLY A 3 15.20 38.55 -6.57
N ALA A 4 15.21 39.66 -5.85
CA ALA A 4 15.27 39.69 -4.40
C ALA A 4 14.27 38.71 -3.75
N LYS A 5 14.65 38.18 -2.57
CA LYS A 5 13.79 37.28 -1.79
C LYS A 5 12.39 37.88 -1.63
N PRO A 6 11.31 37.18 -2.05
CA PRO A 6 9.96 37.69 -1.90
C PRO A 6 9.56 37.75 -0.43
N THR A 7 8.71 38.72 -0.08
CA THR A 7 8.19 38.86 1.27
C THR A 7 7.16 37.78 1.55
N LEU A 8 7.05 37.32 2.80
CA LEU A 8 6.03 36.34 3.19
C LEU A 8 4.61 36.80 2.83
N GLN A 9 4.32 38.09 3.02
CA GLN A 9 3.02 38.67 2.66
C GLN A 9 2.68 38.49 1.17
N LEU A 10 3.65 38.65 0.28
CA LEU A 10 3.45 38.43 -1.15
C LEU A 10 3.15 36.96 -1.45
N VAL A 11 3.86 36.05 -0.77
CA VAL A 11 3.64 34.60 -0.91
C VAL A 11 2.24 34.23 -0.44
N TYR A 12 1.81 34.72 0.73
CA TYR A 12 0.44 34.53 1.22
C TYR A 12 -0.61 35.02 0.23
N GLN A 13 -0.43 36.21 -0.34
CA GLN A 13 -1.36 36.75 -1.34
C GLN A 13 -1.42 35.86 -2.59
N ALA A 14 -0.28 35.35 -3.06
CA ALA A 14 -0.23 34.44 -4.19
C ALA A 14 -0.91 33.10 -3.90
N VAL A 15 -0.70 32.52 -2.71
CA VAL A 15 -1.39 31.30 -2.28
C VAL A 15 -2.90 31.54 -2.20
N GLN A 16 -3.33 32.64 -1.57
CA GLN A 16 -4.76 32.97 -1.47
C GLN A 16 -5.39 33.19 -2.86
N ALA A 17 -4.68 33.85 -3.79
CA ALA A 17 -5.14 33.99 -5.16
C ALA A 17 -5.26 32.63 -5.88
N LEU A 18 -4.32 31.71 -5.68
CA LEU A 18 -4.37 30.38 -6.28
C LEU A 18 -5.66 29.62 -5.91
N TYR A 19 -6.06 29.67 -4.64
CA TYR A 19 -7.23 28.93 -4.16
C TYR A 19 -8.54 29.70 -4.37
N HIS A 20 -8.56 31.02 -4.12
CA HIS A 20 -9.79 31.78 -3.94
C HIS A 20 -10.08 32.83 -5.02
N ASP A 21 -9.18 33.10 -5.97
CA ASP A 21 -9.46 34.09 -7.03
C ASP A 21 -10.64 33.63 -7.91
N PRO A 22 -11.71 34.43 -8.07
CA PRO A 22 -12.84 34.05 -8.92
C PRO A 22 -12.49 34.02 -10.41
N ASP A 23 -11.42 34.70 -10.83
CA ASP A 23 -10.94 34.72 -12.21
C ASP A 23 -9.93 33.58 -12.46
N PRO A 24 -10.20 32.64 -13.39
CA PRO A 24 -9.24 31.62 -13.80
C PRO A 24 -7.87 32.17 -14.21
N SER A 25 -7.83 33.36 -14.83
CA SER A 25 -6.56 34.00 -15.23
C SER A 25 -5.73 34.47 -14.03
N GLY A 26 -6.39 34.84 -12.93
CA GLY A 26 -5.75 35.16 -11.65
C GLY A 26 -5.11 33.92 -11.02
N LYS A 27 -5.84 32.81 -10.98
CA LYS A 27 -5.32 31.51 -10.50
C LYS A 27 -4.12 31.03 -11.31
N GLU A 28 -4.17 31.16 -12.64
CA GLU A 28 -3.07 30.74 -13.51
C GLU A 28 -1.80 31.58 -13.27
N ARG A 29 -1.95 32.91 -13.13
CA ARG A 29 -0.81 33.80 -12.80
C ARG A 29 -0.22 33.48 -11.43
N ALA A 30 -1.06 33.23 -10.43
CA ALA A 30 -0.64 32.83 -9.09
C ALA A 30 0.12 31.49 -9.12
N SER A 31 -0.44 30.49 -9.81
CA SER A 31 0.17 29.18 -10.00
C SER A 31 1.55 29.27 -10.66
N PHE A 32 1.66 30.03 -11.75
CA PHE A 32 2.93 30.25 -12.45
C PHE A 32 3.96 30.90 -11.53
N TRP A 33 3.59 31.96 -10.82
CA TRP A 33 4.49 32.66 -9.91
C TRP A 33 4.94 31.80 -8.73
N LEU A 34 4.03 31.04 -8.12
CA LEU A 34 4.35 30.09 -7.06
C LEU A 34 5.25 28.96 -7.56
N GLY A 35 5.08 28.51 -8.81
CA GLY A 35 5.96 27.55 -9.45
C GLY A 35 7.39 28.09 -9.66
N GLU A 36 7.54 29.36 -10.02
CA GLU A 36 8.85 30.03 -10.09
C GLU A 36 9.49 30.17 -8.70
N LEU A 37 8.69 30.54 -7.68
CA LEU A 37 9.16 30.58 -6.30
C LEU A 37 9.67 29.21 -5.86
N GLN A 38 8.90 28.16 -6.11
CA GLN A 38 9.24 26.77 -5.82
C GLN A 38 10.58 26.33 -6.43
N ARG A 39 10.92 26.81 -7.63
CA ARG A 39 12.23 26.51 -8.26
C ARG A 39 13.39 27.28 -7.65
N SER A 40 13.12 28.39 -6.97
CA SER A 40 14.17 29.25 -6.40
C SER A 40 14.81 28.65 -5.14
N VAL A 41 15.99 29.16 -4.78
CA VAL A 41 16.66 28.84 -3.50
C VAL A 41 15.94 29.45 -2.28
N HIS A 42 15.15 30.51 -2.49
CA HIS A 42 14.39 31.17 -1.42
C HIS A 42 13.22 30.31 -0.91
N ALA A 43 12.78 29.32 -1.69
CA ALA A 43 11.69 28.42 -1.33
C ALA A 43 11.92 27.69 -0.01
N TRP A 44 13.17 27.32 0.29
CA TRP A 44 13.53 26.64 1.54
C TRP A 44 13.15 27.47 2.77
N GLU A 45 13.69 28.68 2.85
CA GLU A 45 13.49 29.56 4.00
C GLU A 45 12.05 30.07 4.10
N ILE A 46 11.41 30.38 2.96
CA ILE A 46 10.01 30.82 2.94
C ILE A 46 9.09 29.71 3.41
N SER A 47 9.27 28.48 2.91
CA SER A 47 8.41 27.36 3.31
C SER A 47 8.58 27.05 4.80
N ASP A 48 9.79 27.15 5.34
CA ASP A 48 10.06 26.97 6.76
C ASP A 48 9.30 28.01 7.61
N GLN A 49 9.37 29.27 7.20
CA GLN A 49 8.66 30.37 7.87
C GLN A 49 7.13 30.23 7.79
N LEU A 50 6.59 29.82 6.64
CA LEU A 50 5.15 29.55 6.49
C LEU A 50 4.69 28.43 7.43
N LEU A 51 5.44 27.33 7.50
CA LEU A 51 5.17 26.20 8.40
C LEU A 51 5.35 26.56 9.88
N GLN A 52 6.19 27.55 10.20
CA GLN A 52 6.36 28.04 11.57
C GLN A 52 5.19 28.95 12.00
N ILE A 53 4.79 29.89 11.14
CA ILE A 53 3.72 30.87 11.41
C ILE A 53 2.36 30.19 11.48
N ARG A 54 2.11 29.21 10.60
CA ARG A 54 0.89 28.39 10.58
C ARG A 54 -0.39 29.22 10.43
N GLN A 55 -0.36 30.20 9.53
CA GLN A 55 -1.44 31.16 9.36
C GLN A 55 -2.76 30.51 8.91
N ASP A 56 -2.68 29.67 7.87
CA ASP A 56 -3.83 29.01 7.26
C ASP A 56 -3.43 27.66 6.63
N VAL A 57 -4.43 26.82 6.35
CA VAL A 57 -4.25 25.46 5.85
C VAL A 57 -3.63 25.47 4.46
N GLU A 58 -4.06 26.36 3.57
CA GLU A 58 -3.56 26.44 2.19
C GLU A 58 -2.07 26.78 2.14
N SER A 59 -1.64 27.75 2.95
CA SER A 59 -0.24 28.19 3.01
C SER A 59 0.66 27.15 3.65
N CYS A 60 0.19 26.47 4.70
CA CYS A 60 0.93 25.34 5.29
C CYS A 60 1.05 24.17 4.32
N TYR A 61 -0.03 23.86 3.58
CA TYR A 61 -0.02 22.82 2.56
C TYR A 61 0.96 23.15 1.42
N PHE A 62 0.89 24.36 0.88
CA PHE A 62 1.84 24.84 -0.14
C PHE A 62 3.29 24.71 0.34
N ALA A 63 3.56 25.12 1.58
CA ALA A 63 4.89 25.06 2.17
C ALA A 63 5.38 23.62 2.39
N ALA A 64 4.54 22.72 2.92
CA ALA A 64 4.87 21.31 3.11
C ALA A 64 5.13 20.60 1.75
N GLN A 65 4.29 20.86 0.76
CA GLN A 65 4.47 20.34 -0.60
C GLN A 65 5.76 20.87 -1.23
N THR A 66 6.07 22.15 -1.01
CA THR A 66 7.30 22.78 -1.51
C THR A 66 8.53 22.15 -0.85
N MET A 67 8.52 21.93 0.47
CA MET A 67 9.60 21.24 1.18
C MET A 67 9.88 19.86 0.60
N LYS A 68 8.84 19.02 0.44
CA LYS A 68 8.96 17.69 -0.18
C LYS A 68 9.61 17.79 -1.56
N MET A 69 9.06 18.63 -2.45
CA MET A 69 9.55 18.78 -3.81
C MET A 69 11.01 19.27 -3.86
N LYS A 70 11.38 20.23 -3.00
CA LYS A 70 12.76 20.74 -2.90
C LYS A 70 13.73 19.66 -2.44
N ILE A 71 13.34 18.79 -1.51
CA ILE A 71 14.15 17.63 -1.09
C ILE A 71 14.32 16.66 -2.25
N GLN A 72 13.24 16.32 -2.96
CA GLN A 72 13.30 15.39 -4.09
C GLN A 72 14.16 15.89 -5.26
N THR A 73 14.14 17.19 -5.55
CA THR A 73 14.69 17.74 -6.80
C THR A 73 15.93 18.60 -6.64
N SER A 74 16.12 19.22 -5.47
CA SER A 74 17.02 20.35 -5.24
C SER A 74 17.80 20.24 -3.93
N PHE A 75 17.88 19.06 -3.29
CA PHE A 75 18.58 18.90 -2.01
C PHE A 75 20.06 19.30 -2.07
N TYR A 76 20.70 19.17 -3.24
CA TYR A 76 22.07 19.60 -3.50
C TYR A 76 22.30 21.11 -3.33
N GLU A 77 21.24 21.94 -3.31
CA GLU A 77 21.34 23.37 -3.04
C GLU A 77 21.73 23.67 -1.59
N LEU A 78 21.52 22.72 -0.67
CA LEU A 78 21.78 22.88 0.75
C LEU A 78 23.18 22.35 1.13
N PRO A 79 23.98 23.14 1.86
CA PRO A 79 25.26 22.67 2.39
C PRO A 79 25.03 21.54 3.40
N THR A 80 25.96 20.59 3.49
CA THR A 80 25.83 19.42 4.39
C THR A 80 25.61 19.80 5.85
N ASP A 81 26.17 20.91 6.29
CA ASP A 81 26.03 21.41 7.67
C ASP A 81 24.60 21.86 8.02
N SER A 82 23.76 22.18 7.02
CA SER A 82 22.36 22.56 7.25
C SER A 82 21.39 21.38 7.25
N HIS A 83 21.81 20.19 6.82
CA HIS A 83 20.94 19.02 6.67
C HIS A 83 20.30 18.58 8.00
N ALA A 84 21.08 18.58 9.09
CA ALA A 84 20.57 18.25 10.42
C ALA A 84 19.54 19.29 10.92
N SER A 85 19.78 20.58 10.66
CA SER A 85 18.84 21.64 11.00
C SER A 85 17.53 21.52 10.21
N LEU A 86 17.60 21.17 8.93
CA LEU A 86 16.41 20.92 8.11
C LEU A 86 15.59 19.76 8.67
N ARG A 87 16.25 18.62 8.98
CA ARG A 87 15.62 17.47 9.62
C ARG A 87 14.88 17.89 10.89
N ASP A 88 15.58 18.56 11.80
CA ASP A 88 15.03 18.94 13.09
C ASP A 88 13.86 19.93 12.96
N SER A 89 13.91 20.81 11.95
CA SER A 89 12.81 21.70 11.60
C SER A 89 11.58 20.93 11.09
N LEU A 90 11.73 20.02 10.12
CA LEU A 90 10.63 19.21 9.59
C LEU A 90 9.96 18.35 10.68
N LEU A 91 10.77 17.76 11.56
CA LEU A 91 10.28 16.99 12.71
C LEU A 91 9.51 17.86 13.71
N THR A 92 9.92 19.12 13.86
CA THR A 92 9.21 20.10 14.69
C THR A 92 7.89 20.53 14.02
N HIS A 93 7.91 20.78 12.71
CA HIS A 93 6.73 21.16 11.94
C HIS A 93 5.65 20.09 11.98
N ILE A 94 5.98 18.82 11.69
CA ILE A 94 4.97 17.74 11.70
C ILE A 94 4.35 17.55 13.08
N GLN A 95 5.15 17.66 14.15
CA GLN A 95 4.66 17.58 15.52
C GLN A 95 3.71 18.74 15.86
N ASN A 96 4.00 19.94 15.37
CA ASN A 96 3.23 21.16 15.62
C ASN A 96 2.00 21.33 14.72
N LEU A 97 1.94 20.58 13.61
CA LEU A 97 0.89 20.64 12.59
C LEU A 97 0.03 19.38 12.53
N LYS A 98 0.31 18.38 13.38
CA LYS A 98 -0.39 17.09 13.39
C LYS A 98 -1.91 17.17 13.48
N ASP A 99 -2.42 18.20 14.14
CA ASP A 99 -3.85 18.43 14.35
C ASP A 99 -4.47 19.40 13.32
N LEU A 100 -3.66 20.03 12.46
CA LEU A 100 -4.15 21.05 11.52
C LEU A 100 -4.87 20.42 10.32
N SER A 101 -4.21 19.48 9.63
CA SER A 101 -4.79 18.80 8.47
C SER A 101 -4.02 17.50 8.18
N PRO A 102 -4.72 16.36 7.98
CA PRO A 102 -4.08 15.10 7.60
C PRO A 102 -3.25 15.21 6.33
N VAL A 103 -3.70 16.02 5.36
CA VAL A 103 -2.99 16.20 4.08
C VAL A 103 -1.63 16.88 4.27
N ILE A 104 -1.54 17.84 5.20
CA ILE A 104 -0.27 18.50 5.55
C ILE A 104 0.66 17.50 6.23
N VAL A 105 0.13 16.67 7.14
CA VAL A 105 0.90 15.63 7.83
C VAL A 105 1.50 14.65 6.82
N THR A 106 0.72 14.18 5.83
CA THR A 106 1.23 13.30 4.78
C THR A 106 2.33 13.98 3.93
N GLN A 107 2.18 15.26 3.55
CA GLN A 107 3.25 15.96 2.82
C GLN A 107 4.53 16.09 3.64
N LEU A 108 4.43 16.39 4.93
CA LEU A 108 5.59 16.45 5.82
C LEU A 108 6.19 15.08 6.08
N ALA A 109 5.38 14.03 6.21
CA ALA A 109 5.86 12.66 6.37
C ALA A 109 6.67 12.20 5.16
N LEU A 110 6.18 12.49 3.94
CA LEU A 110 6.90 12.25 2.69
C LEU A 110 8.20 13.06 2.64
N ALA A 111 8.16 14.36 2.98
CA ALA A 111 9.37 15.19 3.02
C ALA A 111 10.43 14.63 3.99
N ILE A 112 10.01 14.14 5.17
CA ILE A 112 10.89 13.53 6.17
C ILE A 112 11.46 12.20 5.65
N ALA A 113 10.63 11.36 5.02
CA ALA A 113 11.08 10.11 4.41
C ALA A 113 12.10 10.37 3.30
N ASP A 114 11.78 11.24 2.34
CA ASP A 114 12.67 11.64 1.25
C ASP A 114 14.02 12.16 1.78
N LEU A 115 13.99 12.96 2.85
CA LEU A 115 15.20 13.47 3.49
C LEU A 115 16.01 12.34 4.13
N ALA A 116 15.38 11.45 4.88
CA ALA A 116 16.05 10.31 5.52
C ALA A 116 16.75 9.42 4.48
N LEU A 117 16.10 9.19 3.34
CA LEU A 117 16.64 8.40 2.25
C LEU A 117 17.82 9.12 1.55
N GLN A 118 17.71 10.44 1.34
CA GLN A 118 18.78 11.22 0.69
C GLN A 118 19.96 11.60 1.59
N MET A 119 19.78 11.70 2.91
CA MET A 119 20.79 12.18 3.86
C MET A 119 21.64 11.01 4.40
N PRO A 120 22.85 10.75 3.88
CA PRO A 120 23.62 9.54 4.24
C PRO A 120 24.14 9.55 5.67
N SER A 121 24.25 10.74 6.27
CA SER A 121 24.63 10.95 7.66
C SER A 121 23.51 10.58 8.64
N TRP A 122 22.25 10.49 8.21
CA TRP A 122 21.14 10.11 9.08
C TRP A 122 20.87 8.59 9.04
N LYS A 123 21.83 7.84 9.57
CA LYS A 123 21.67 6.39 9.78
C LYS A 123 20.73 6.11 10.95
N GLY A 124 20.00 4.99 10.91
CA GLY A 124 19.05 4.64 11.97
C GLY A 124 17.94 5.67 12.15
N CYS A 125 17.39 6.18 11.04
CA CYS A 125 16.29 7.14 11.08
C CYS A 125 15.06 6.56 11.80
N VAL A 126 14.77 5.27 11.57
CA VAL A 126 13.69 4.54 12.25
C VAL A 126 13.89 4.57 13.76
N GLN A 127 15.06 4.18 14.25
CA GLN A 127 15.37 4.21 15.68
C GLN A 127 15.21 5.63 16.26
N THR A 128 15.77 6.63 15.59
CA THR A 128 15.68 8.04 16.01
C THR A 128 14.21 8.49 16.17
N LEU A 129 13.36 8.14 15.20
CA LEU A 129 11.94 8.51 15.20
C LEU A 129 11.16 7.75 16.29
N VAL A 130 11.41 6.45 16.44
CA VAL A 130 10.75 5.61 17.43
C VAL A 130 11.11 6.07 18.85
N GLU A 131 12.39 6.29 19.14
CA GLU A 131 12.84 6.79 20.46
C GLU A 131 12.23 8.15 20.80
N LYS A 132 12.10 9.04 19.82
CA LYS A 132 11.56 10.38 20.01
C LYS A 132 10.04 10.40 20.25
N TYR A 133 9.27 9.55 19.57
CA TYR A 133 7.81 9.70 19.48
C TYR A 133 6.98 8.54 20.06
N SER A 134 7.53 7.34 20.25
CA SER A 134 6.77 6.15 20.67
C SER A 134 6.08 6.24 22.05
N ASN A 135 6.63 7.06 22.94
CA ASN A 135 6.10 7.26 24.29
C ASN A 135 4.93 8.25 24.35
N ASP A 136 4.73 9.07 23.32
CA ASP A 136 3.63 10.02 23.24
C ASP A 136 2.52 9.48 22.32
N VAL A 137 1.39 9.11 22.91
CA VAL A 137 0.21 8.58 22.18
C VAL A 137 -0.25 9.56 21.09
N THR A 138 -0.15 10.86 21.35
CA THR A 138 -0.57 11.90 20.39
C THR A 138 0.41 12.05 19.22
N SER A 139 1.59 11.43 19.29
CA SER A 139 2.58 11.43 18.22
C SER A 139 2.54 10.16 17.36
N LEU A 140 1.94 9.09 17.87
CA LEU A 140 1.84 7.82 17.15
C LEU A 140 1.19 7.94 15.75
N PRO A 141 0.11 8.71 15.54
CA PRO A 141 -0.53 8.76 14.22
C PRO A 141 0.35 9.31 13.10
N PHE A 142 1.16 10.35 13.37
CA PHE A 142 2.09 10.89 12.37
C PHE A 142 3.39 10.09 12.32
N LEU A 143 3.83 9.48 13.44
CA LEU A 143 4.97 8.55 13.43
C LEU A 143 4.69 7.37 12.49
N LEU A 144 3.49 6.77 12.60
CA LEU A 144 3.07 5.69 11.70
C LEU A 144 2.98 6.17 10.25
N GLU A 145 2.55 7.41 10.01
CA GLU A 145 2.56 7.98 8.67
C GLU A 145 3.98 8.03 8.08
N ILE A 146 4.96 8.55 8.83
CA ILE A 146 6.36 8.57 8.41
C ILE A 146 6.87 7.16 8.14
N LEU A 147 6.60 6.22 9.05
CA LEU A 147 7.06 4.83 8.92
C LEU A 147 6.35 4.04 7.83
N THR A 148 5.18 4.49 7.36
CA THR A 148 4.47 3.89 6.22
C THR A 148 5.08 4.38 4.90
N VAL A 149 5.27 5.71 4.76
CA VAL A 149 5.77 6.27 3.50
C VAL A 149 7.28 6.05 3.30
N LEU A 150 8.04 5.80 4.37
CA LEU A 150 9.48 5.55 4.30
C LEU A 150 9.87 4.36 3.40
N PRO A 151 9.33 3.13 3.59
CA PRO A 151 9.57 2.02 2.67
C PRO A 151 9.00 2.27 1.26
N GLU A 152 7.87 2.98 1.14
CA GLU A 152 7.24 3.29 -0.15
C GLU A 152 8.14 4.17 -1.04
N GLU A 153 8.85 5.14 -0.45
CA GLU A 153 9.73 6.05 -1.19
C GLU A 153 11.07 5.42 -1.62
N VAL A 154 11.46 4.24 -1.11
CA VAL A 154 12.74 3.58 -1.47
C VAL A 154 12.83 3.28 -2.98
N HIS A 155 11.71 2.88 -3.58
CA HIS A 155 11.59 2.53 -5.00
C HIS A 155 10.89 3.63 -5.82
N SER A 156 10.60 4.78 -5.20
CA SER A 156 9.93 5.90 -5.85
C SER A 156 10.74 6.47 -7.01
N ARG A 157 10.06 6.71 -8.13
CA ARG A 157 10.69 7.28 -9.33
C ARG A 157 10.98 8.78 -9.20
N SER A 158 10.28 9.47 -8.30
CA SER A 158 10.54 10.89 -8.03
C SER A 158 11.83 11.09 -7.23
N LEU A 159 12.21 10.10 -6.43
CA LEU A 159 13.39 10.18 -5.59
C LEU A 159 14.63 9.58 -6.29
N ARG A 160 15.54 10.44 -6.71
CA ARG A 160 16.73 10.04 -7.49
C ARG A 160 17.85 9.53 -6.58
N ILE A 161 17.72 8.28 -6.13
CA ILE A 161 18.74 7.60 -5.32
C ILE A 161 19.50 6.57 -6.17
N GLY A 162 20.83 6.59 -6.06
CA GLY A 162 21.71 5.62 -6.72
C GLY A 162 21.58 4.22 -6.11
N ALA A 163 21.83 3.17 -6.90
CA ALA A 163 21.62 1.77 -6.49
C ALA A 163 22.36 1.38 -5.20
N ASN A 164 23.62 1.82 -5.03
CA ASN A 164 24.41 1.54 -3.83
C ASN A 164 23.73 2.11 -2.58
N ARG A 165 23.31 3.38 -2.65
CA ARG A 165 22.62 4.04 -1.54
C ARG A 165 21.27 3.39 -1.25
N ARG A 166 20.53 2.97 -2.27
CA ARG A 166 19.27 2.23 -2.10
C ARG A 166 19.51 0.92 -1.34
N THR A 167 20.57 0.19 -1.67
CA THR A 167 20.93 -1.06 -0.99
C THR A 167 21.24 -0.80 0.49
N GLU A 168 22.08 0.20 0.80
CA GLU A 168 22.39 0.59 2.19
C GLU A 168 21.13 0.94 3.00
N ILE A 169 20.18 1.64 2.38
CA ILE A 169 18.90 1.99 3.01
C ILE A 169 18.08 0.74 3.30
N ILE A 170 17.95 -0.17 2.35
CA ILE A 170 17.18 -1.41 2.52
C ILE A 170 17.80 -2.24 3.66
N GLU A 171 19.13 -2.31 3.74
CA GLU A 171 19.84 -2.98 4.84
C GLU A 171 19.57 -2.30 6.20
N ASP A 172 19.60 -0.97 6.28
CA ASP A 172 19.28 -0.20 7.50
C ASP A 172 17.82 -0.42 7.92
N LEU A 173 16.87 -0.37 6.98
CA LEU A 173 15.46 -0.64 7.24
C LEU A 173 15.24 -2.09 7.70
N ALA A 174 15.88 -3.06 7.04
CA ALA A 174 15.82 -4.46 7.46
C ALA A 174 16.32 -4.66 8.89
N PHE A 175 17.41 -3.98 9.27
CA PHE A 175 17.93 -4.02 10.64
C PHE A 175 16.93 -3.49 11.68
N TYR A 176 16.17 -2.45 11.35
CA TYR A 176 15.18 -1.85 12.25
C TYR A 176 13.74 -2.38 12.11
N SER A 177 13.50 -3.35 11.21
CA SER A 177 12.17 -3.93 10.95
C SER A 177 11.48 -4.47 12.20
N SER A 178 12.21 -5.19 13.05
CA SER A 178 11.70 -5.73 14.31
C SER A 178 11.29 -4.63 15.31
N THR A 179 11.96 -3.47 15.26
CA THR A 179 11.62 -2.30 16.07
C THR A 179 10.30 -1.71 15.62
N VAL A 180 10.06 -1.61 14.31
CA VAL A 180 8.79 -1.13 13.74
C VAL A 180 7.66 -2.08 14.10
N VAL A 181 7.83 -3.38 13.90
CA VAL A 181 6.79 -4.37 14.24
C VAL A 181 6.47 -4.34 15.74
N SER A 182 7.47 -4.15 16.61
CA SER A 182 7.24 -4.01 18.06
C SER A 182 6.47 -2.73 18.39
N LEU A 183 6.76 -1.61 17.72
CA LEU A 183 5.97 -0.38 17.82
C LEU A 183 4.53 -0.60 17.36
N LEU A 184 4.32 -1.28 16.23
CA LEU A 184 2.99 -1.59 15.70
C LEU A 184 2.15 -2.40 16.70
N MET A 185 2.76 -3.39 17.36
CA MET A 185 2.12 -4.13 18.46
C MET A 185 1.74 -3.22 19.63
N THR A 186 2.63 -2.32 20.05
CA THR A 186 2.33 -1.34 21.09
C THR A 186 1.19 -0.40 20.68
N CYS A 187 1.13 -0.01 19.41
CA CYS A 187 0.04 0.79 18.85
C CYS A 187 -1.30 0.05 18.92
N VAL A 188 -1.34 -1.24 18.59
CA VAL A 188 -2.54 -2.08 18.72
C VAL A 188 -2.99 -2.16 20.17
N GLU A 189 -2.08 -2.42 21.10
CA GLU A 189 -2.38 -2.52 22.53
C GLU A 189 -2.96 -1.22 23.09
N LYS A 190 -2.47 -0.07 22.61
CA LYS A 190 -2.96 1.27 22.99
C LYS A 190 -4.23 1.67 22.24
N ALA A 191 -4.48 1.14 21.04
CA ALA A 191 -5.63 1.49 20.21
C ALA A 191 -6.96 1.02 20.81
N GLY A 192 -6.97 -0.13 21.50
CA GLY A 192 -8.20 -0.75 21.99
C GLY A 192 -9.15 -1.04 20.84
N THR A 193 -10.24 -0.27 20.72
CA THR A 193 -11.24 -0.38 19.63
C THR A 193 -11.13 0.74 18.59
N ASP A 194 -10.06 1.52 18.59
CA ASP A 194 -9.85 2.59 17.60
C ASP A 194 -9.47 2.02 16.22
N GLU A 195 -10.47 1.86 15.36
CA GLU A 195 -10.29 1.37 13.99
C GLU A 195 -9.34 2.25 13.16
N LYS A 196 -9.28 3.57 13.42
CA LYS A 196 -8.39 4.46 12.66
C LYS A 196 -6.92 4.15 12.94
N MET A 197 -6.61 3.82 14.17
CA MET A 197 -5.27 3.42 14.57
C MET A 197 -4.92 2.03 14.00
N LEU A 198 -5.85 1.08 14.03
CA LEU A 198 -5.65 -0.25 13.41
C LEU A 198 -5.40 -0.14 11.90
N MET A 199 -6.16 0.70 11.18
CA MET A 199 -5.93 0.96 9.76
C MET A 199 -4.51 1.50 9.50
N LYS A 200 -4.03 2.43 10.32
CA LYS A 200 -2.65 2.94 10.22
C LYS A 200 -1.61 1.86 10.50
N VAL A 201 -1.88 0.99 11.48
CA VAL A 201 -1.00 -0.15 11.79
C VAL A 201 -0.89 -1.11 10.61
N PHE A 202 -2.02 -1.51 10.01
CA PHE A 202 -2.02 -2.47 8.90
C PHE A 202 -1.43 -1.89 7.63
N ARG A 203 -1.69 -0.61 7.31
CA ARG A 203 -1.04 0.07 6.18
C ARG A 203 0.47 0.15 6.36
N CYS A 204 0.92 0.53 7.56
CA CYS A 204 2.35 0.52 7.88
C CYS A 204 2.92 -0.89 7.71
N LEU A 205 2.32 -1.91 8.30
CA LEU A 205 2.80 -3.29 8.15
C LEU A 205 2.86 -3.74 6.69
N GLY A 206 1.82 -3.44 5.89
CA GLY A 206 1.78 -3.76 4.46
C GLY A 206 2.91 -3.10 3.66
N SER A 207 3.22 -1.83 3.93
CA SER A 207 4.33 -1.13 3.28
C SER A 207 5.70 -1.79 3.56
N TRP A 208 5.88 -2.35 4.76
CA TRP A 208 7.09 -3.07 5.15
C TRP A 208 7.19 -4.47 4.55
N PHE A 209 6.04 -5.16 4.38
CA PHE A 209 5.99 -6.39 3.59
C PHE A 209 6.38 -6.14 2.12
N ASN A 210 5.84 -5.08 1.50
CA ASN A 210 6.15 -4.73 0.11
C ASN A 210 7.62 -4.36 -0.12
N LEU A 211 8.33 -3.90 0.91
CA LEU A 211 9.78 -3.69 0.83
C LEU A 211 10.58 -5.00 0.87
N GLY A 212 9.99 -6.10 1.37
CA GLY A 212 10.62 -7.42 1.43
C GLY A 212 11.66 -7.59 2.55
N VAL A 213 11.58 -6.77 3.61
CA VAL A 213 12.61 -6.73 4.69
C VAL A 213 12.19 -7.38 6.00
N LEU A 214 10.95 -7.86 6.10
CA LEU A 214 10.44 -8.50 7.32
C LEU A 214 10.90 -9.95 7.42
N ASP A 215 11.46 -10.34 8.57
CA ASP A 215 11.89 -11.72 8.81
C ASP A 215 10.69 -12.68 8.87
N SER A 216 10.75 -13.74 8.05
CA SER A 216 9.67 -14.74 7.91
C SER A 216 9.37 -15.47 9.23
N ASN A 217 10.40 -15.89 9.98
CA ASN A 217 10.20 -16.63 11.23
C ASN A 217 9.56 -15.76 12.30
N PHE A 218 10.02 -14.52 12.42
CA PHE A 218 9.51 -13.55 13.36
C PHE A 218 8.05 -13.20 13.05
N MET A 219 7.72 -12.93 11.77
CA MET A 219 6.35 -12.59 11.37
C MET A 219 5.38 -13.76 11.48
N ALA A 220 5.82 -15.00 11.20
CA ALA A 220 4.99 -16.20 11.35
C ALA A 220 4.48 -16.39 12.78
N ASN A 221 5.24 -15.94 13.78
CA ASN A 221 4.87 -16.06 15.20
C ASN A 221 4.30 -14.75 15.79
N ASN A 222 4.11 -13.73 14.96
CA ASN A 222 3.69 -12.41 15.42
C ASN A 222 2.16 -12.31 15.55
N LYS A 223 1.69 -11.72 16.65
CA LYS A 223 0.25 -11.53 16.90
C LYS A 223 -0.44 -10.58 15.91
N LEU A 224 0.29 -9.68 15.25
CA LEU A 224 -0.28 -8.83 14.19
C LEU A 224 -0.84 -9.66 13.04
N LEU A 225 -0.19 -10.78 12.70
CA LEU A 225 -0.65 -11.67 11.64
C LEU A 225 -1.99 -12.33 12.02
N ALA A 226 -2.10 -12.82 13.25
CA ALA A 226 -3.37 -13.37 13.75
C ALA A 226 -4.48 -12.32 13.78
N LEU A 227 -4.16 -11.10 14.23
CA LEU A 227 -5.12 -10.00 14.29
C LEU A 227 -5.68 -9.60 12.92
N LEU A 228 -4.87 -9.64 11.85
CA LEU A 228 -5.36 -9.41 10.48
C LEU A 228 -6.50 -10.37 10.14
N PHE A 229 -6.32 -11.67 10.38
CA PHE A 229 -7.34 -12.67 10.11
C PHE A 229 -8.54 -12.56 11.05
N GLU A 230 -8.34 -12.22 12.33
CA GLU A 230 -9.44 -11.95 13.26
C GLU A 230 -10.33 -10.79 12.77
N VAL A 231 -9.72 -9.70 12.29
CA VAL A 231 -10.44 -8.55 11.73
C VAL A 231 -11.20 -8.93 10.47
N LEU A 232 -10.58 -9.71 9.58
CA LEU A 232 -11.19 -10.19 8.34
C LEU A 232 -12.34 -11.17 8.57
N GLN A 233 -12.37 -11.90 9.69
CA GLN A 233 -13.47 -12.84 9.98
C GLN A 233 -14.68 -12.18 10.65
N GLN A 234 -14.53 -10.97 11.21
CA GLN A 234 -15.58 -10.31 11.98
C GLN A 234 -16.61 -9.63 11.06
N ASP A 235 -17.86 -10.10 11.10
CA ASP A 235 -19.01 -9.52 10.36
C ASP A 235 -19.17 -8.00 10.61
N LYS A 236 -18.84 -7.56 11.83
CA LYS A 236 -19.00 -6.15 12.27
C LYS A 236 -17.87 -5.21 11.84
N THR A 237 -16.77 -5.72 11.30
CA THR A 237 -15.64 -4.90 10.84
C THR A 237 -16.11 -3.91 9.78
N SER A 238 -15.73 -2.63 9.89
CA SER A 238 -16.04 -1.62 8.88
C SER A 238 -15.32 -1.89 7.55
N SER A 239 -15.89 -1.47 6.42
CA SER A 239 -15.30 -1.70 5.09
C SER A 239 -13.87 -1.17 4.98
N ASN A 240 -13.58 0.01 5.54
CA ASN A 240 -12.24 0.62 5.49
C ASN A 240 -11.20 -0.18 6.28
N LEU A 241 -11.57 -0.71 7.47
CA LEU A 241 -10.67 -1.54 8.26
C LEU A 241 -10.48 -2.91 7.61
N HIS A 242 -11.54 -3.47 7.04
CA HIS A 242 -11.49 -4.72 6.27
C HIS A 242 -10.58 -4.60 5.05
N GLU A 243 -10.67 -3.50 4.29
CA GLU A 243 -9.79 -3.17 3.17
C GLU A 243 -8.33 -3.05 3.61
N ALA A 244 -8.03 -2.28 4.66
CA ALA A 244 -6.67 -2.13 5.16
C ALA A 244 -6.06 -3.47 5.61
N ALA A 245 -6.85 -4.34 6.25
CA ALA A 245 -6.39 -5.68 6.61
C ALA A 245 -6.17 -6.57 5.38
N SER A 246 -7.07 -6.48 4.38
CA SER A 246 -6.98 -7.26 3.15
C SER A 246 -5.75 -6.88 2.33
N ASP A 247 -5.49 -5.58 2.15
CA ASP A 247 -4.31 -5.07 1.45
C ASP A 247 -3.01 -5.51 2.15
N CYS A 248 -2.99 -5.53 3.49
CA CYS A 248 -1.85 -6.00 4.24
C CYS A 248 -1.61 -7.52 4.07
N VAL A 249 -2.67 -8.34 4.05
CA VAL A 249 -2.56 -9.79 3.78
C VAL A 249 -2.07 -10.04 2.36
N CYS A 250 -2.60 -9.32 1.37
CA CYS A 250 -2.12 -9.42 -0.01
C CYS A 250 -0.64 -9.00 -0.13
N SER A 251 -0.23 -7.91 0.54
CA SER A 251 1.17 -7.48 0.58
C SER A 251 2.07 -8.54 1.21
N ALA A 252 1.60 -9.22 2.26
CA ALA A 252 2.35 -10.29 2.94
C ALA A 252 2.48 -11.56 2.07
N LEU A 253 1.44 -11.90 1.30
CA LEU A 253 1.46 -12.99 0.33
C LEU A 253 2.42 -12.67 -0.83
N TYR A 254 2.28 -11.48 -1.42
CA TYR A 254 3.13 -10.99 -2.50
C TYR A 254 4.63 -10.96 -2.12
N ALA A 255 4.93 -10.64 -0.86
CA ALA A 255 6.30 -10.63 -0.33
C ALA A 255 6.95 -12.04 -0.28
N ILE A 256 6.19 -13.13 -0.45
CA ILE A 256 6.72 -14.48 -0.57
C ILE A 256 7.23 -14.68 -2.01
N GLU A 257 8.40 -14.13 -2.31
CA GLU A 257 9.06 -14.34 -3.62
C GLU A 257 9.51 -15.79 -3.82
N ASN A 258 9.96 -16.43 -2.73
CA ASN A 258 10.35 -17.83 -2.70
C ASN A 258 9.74 -18.52 -1.47
N VAL A 259 8.96 -19.58 -1.73
CA VAL A 259 8.21 -20.31 -0.71
C VAL A 259 9.14 -21.08 0.22
N GLU A 260 10.26 -21.63 -0.28
CA GLU A 260 11.20 -22.40 0.53
C GLU A 260 11.90 -21.54 1.58
N THR A 261 12.35 -20.33 1.21
CA THR A 261 13.04 -19.42 2.13
C THR A 261 12.08 -18.78 3.14
N ASN A 262 10.79 -18.69 2.82
CA ASN A 262 9.77 -18.03 3.63
C ASN A 262 8.73 -19.01 4.19
N LEU A 263 9.05 -20.30 4.24
CA LEU A 263 8.11 -21.38 4.57
C LEU A 263 7.30 -21.14 5.86
N PRO A 264 7.86 -20.65 6.97
CA PRO A 264 7.10 -20.40 8.20
C PRO A 264 5.96 -19.39 7.99
N LEU A 265 6.26 -18.24 7.39
CA LEU A 265 5.26 -17.21 7.10
C LEU A 265 4.26 -17.70 6.06
N ALA A 266 4.75 -18.36 5.00
CA ALA A 266 3.93 -18.95 3.95
C ALA A 266 2.88 -19.91 4.51
N MET A 267 3.27 -20.81 5.43
CA MET A 267 2.35 -21.74 6.09
C MET A 267 1.29 -21.01 6.91
N GLN A 268 1.67 -19.96 7.66
CA GLN A 268 0.73 -19.22 8.49
C GLN A 268 -0.28 -18.43 7.66
N LEU A 269 0.18 -17.75 6.61
CA LEU A 269 -0.70 -17.05 5.67
C LEU A 269 -1.63 -18.02 4.95
N PHE A 270 -1.11 -19.16 4.48
CA PHE A 270 -1.91 -20.19 3.82
C PHE A 270 -3.04 -20.69 4.72
N GLN A 271 -2.72 -21.08 5.95
CA GLN A 271 -3.74 -21.54 6.90
C GLN A 271 -4.73 -20.42 7.27
N GLY A 272 -4.23 -19.20 7.49
CA GLY A 272 -5.07 -18.05 7.81
C GLY A 272 -6.10 -17.76 6.71
N VAL A 273 -5.69 -17.75 5.43
CA VAL A 273 -6.61 -17.49 4.32
C VAL A 273 -7.68 -18.57 4.20
N LEU A 274 -7.34 -19.84 4.41
CA LEU A 274 -8.33 -20.94 4.37
C LEU A 274 -9.44 -20.80 5.44
N THR A 275 -9.22 -20.04 6.50
CA THR A 275 -10.26 -19.80 7.52
C THR A 275 -11.32 -18.78 7.10
N LEU A 276 -11.10 -18.04 6.01
CA LEU A 276 -11.97 -16.93 5.59
C LEU A 276 -13.20 -17.38 4.76
N GLU A 277 -13.31 -18.65 4.37
CA GLU A 277 -14.41 -19.18 3.55
C GLU A 277 -15.79 -18.85 4.15
N THR A 278 -15.97 -19.11 5.45
CA THR A 278 -17.24 -18.83 6.13
C THR A 278 -17.55 -17.33 6.14
N ALA A 279 -16.54 -16.48 6.38
CA ALA A 279 -16.71 -15.04 6.44
C ALA A 279 -17.07 -14.45 5.06
N TYR A 280 -16.47 -14.99 3.98
CA TYR A 280 -16.88 -14.71 2.60
C TYR A 280 -18.37 -15.00 2.38
N HIS A 281 -18.84 -16.21 2.75
CA HIS A 281 -20.25 -16.56 2.58
C HIS A 281 -21.19 -15.66 3.39
N MET A 282 -20.78 -15.22 4.58
CA MET A 282 -21.53 -14.23 5.35
C MET A 282 -21.60 -12.89 4.61
N ALA A 283 -20.49 -12.39 4.07
CA ALA A 283 -20.47 -11.15 3.29
C ALA A 283 -21.38 -11.22 2.06
N VAL A 284 -21.38 -12.35 1.33
CA VAL A 284 -22.33 -12.60 0.22
C VAL A 284 -23.77 -12.56 0.71
N ALA A 285 -24.09 -13.22 1.83
CA ALA A 285 -25.45 -13.22 2.39
C ALA A 285 -25.90 -11.85 2.91
N ARG A 286 -24.95 -10.96 3.23
CA ARG A 286 -25.18 -9.57 3.62
C ARG A 286 -25.24 -8.60 2.44
N GLU A 287 -24.96 -9.08 1.22
CA GLU A 287 -24.82 -8.25 0.02
C GLU A 287 -23.71 -7.19 0.17
N ASP A 288 -22.67 -7.48 0.97
CA ASP A 288 -21.52 -6.59 1.19
C ASP A 288 -20.46 -6.83 0.10
N LEU A 289 -20.68 -6.20 -1.06
CA LEU A 289 -19.84 -6.40 -2.25
C LEU A 289 -18.38 -5.98 -2.00
N ASP A 290 -18.14 -4.92 -1.21
CA ASP A 290 -16.79 -4.45 -0.91
C ASP A 290 -15.97 -5.53 -0.19
N LYS A 291 -16.56 -6.19 0.83
CA LYS A 291 -15.90 -7.31 1.51
C LYS A 291 -15.74 -8.52 0.62
N VAL A 292 -16.74 -8.85 -0.21
CA VAL A 292 -16.68 -9.95 -1.18
C VAL A 292 -15.50 -9.76 -2.15
N LEU A 293 -15.32 -8.56 -2.69
CA LEU A 293 -14.19 -8.23 -3.57
C LEU A 293 -12.86 -8.37 -2.82
N ASN A 294 -12.78 -7.90 -1.57
CA ASN A 294 -11.58 -8.02 -0.75
C ASN A 294 -11.17 -9.47 -0.47
N TYR A 295 -12.13 -10.35 -0.13
CA TYR A 295 -11.83 -11.78 0.02
C TYR A 295 -11.39 -12.41 -1.30
N CYS A 296 -12.04 -12.06 -2.42
CA CYS A 296 -11.65 -12.59 -3.72
C CYS A 296 -10.21 -12.18 -4.11
N ARG A 297 -9.81 -10.94 -3.80
CA ARG A 297 -8.41 -10.48 -3.93
C ARG A 297 -7.46 -11.33 -3.10
N ILE A 298 -7.77 -11.58 -1.83
CA ILE A 298 -6.95 -12.41 -0.93
C ILE A 298 -6.84 -13.85 -1.47
N PHE A 299 -7.95 -14.47 -1.89
CA PHE A 299 -7.95 -15.83 -2.43
C PHE A 299 -7.17 -15.95 -3.73
N THR A 300 -7.26 -14.93 -4.58
CA THR A 300 -6.51 -14.86 -5.84
C THR A 300 -5.03 -14.73 -5.55
N GLU A 301 -4.62 -13.81 -4.69
CA GLU A 301 -3.22 -13.62 -4.31
C GLU A 301 -2.63 -14.88 -3.67
N LEU A 302 -3.40 -15.60 -2.85
CA LEU A 302 -3.00 -16.90 -2.30
C LEU A 302 -2.69 -17.89 -3.42
N CYS A 303 -3.60 -18.04 -4.38
CA CYS A 303 -3.44 -18.97 -5.47
C CYS A 303 -2.27 -18.59 -6.39
N GLU A 304 -2.05 -17.30 -6.64
CA GLU A 304 -0.90 -16.81 -7.41
C GLU A 304 0.42 -17.08 -6.70
N THR A 305 0.50 -16.78 -5.40
CA THR A 305 1.69 -17.01 -4.56
C THR A 305 2.09 -18.48 -4.54
N PHE A 306 1.11 -19.39 -4.47
CA PHE A 306 1.34 -20.83 -4.35
C PHE A 306 1.14 -21.60 -5.66
N LEU A 307 1.06 -20.92 -6.80
CA LEU A 307 0.78 -21.54 -8.10
C LEU A 307 1.71 -22.72 -8.41
N GLU A 308 3.01 -22.54 -8.20
CA GLU A 308 3.99 -23.62 -8.43
C GLU A 308 3.71 -24.84 -7.53
N LYS A 309 3.38 -24.63 -6.25
CA LYS A 309 3.05 -25.72 -5.31
C LYS A 309 1.74 -26.42 -5.67
N ILE A 310 0.75 -25.66 -6.13
CA ILE A 310 -0.53 -26.20 -6.63
C ILE A 310 -0.29 -27.14 -7.81
N VAL A 311 0.55 -26.75 -8.77
CA VAL A 311 0.82 -27.55 -9.98
C VAL A 311 1.76 -28.73 -9.72
N CYS A 312 2.84 -28.53 -8.96
CA CYS A 312 3.87 -29.56 -8.75
C CYS A 312 3.49 -30.59 -7.69
N THR A 313 2.69 -30.20 -6.69
CA THR A 313 2.28 -31.07 -5.58
C THR A 313 0.77 -30.97 -5.32
N PRO A 314 -0.08 -31.25 -6.32
CA PRO A 314 -1.52 -31.05 -6.21
C PRO A 314 -2.12 -31.90 -5.09
N GLY A 315 -2.86 -31.24 -4.20
CA GLY A 315 -3.51 -31.85 -3.05
C GLY A 315 -2.61 -32.10 -1.83
N GLN A 316 -1.36 -31.63 -1.84
CA GLN A 316 -0.41 -31.84 -0.75
C GLN A 316 0.17 -30.53 -0.22
N GLY A 317 0.20 -30.37 1.10
CA GLY A 317 0.82 -29.22 1.75
C GLY A 317 0.30 -27.88 1.23
N LEU A 318 1.19 -27.05 0.68
CA LEU A 318 0.85 -25.74 0.07
C LEU A 318 0.24 -25.87 -1.33
N GLY A 319 0.19 -27.07 -1.91
CA GLY A 319 -0.53 -27.37 -3.14
C GLY A 319 -1.97 -27.86 -2.90
N ASP A 320 -2.51 -27.68 -1.70
CA ASP A 320 -3.88 -28.07 -1.36
C ASP A 320 -4.91 -27.38 -2.28
N LEU A 321 -5.75 -28.19 -2.93
CA LEU A 321 -6.71 -27.77 -3.94
C LEU A 321 -7.95 -27.07 -3.36
N ARG A 322 -8.10 -27.02 -2.03
CA ARG A 322 -9.10 -26.14 -1.38
C ARG A 322 -8.91 -24.67 -1.77
N THR A 323 -7.69 -24.26 -2.12
CA THR A 323 -7.42 -22.92 -2.66
C THR A 323 -8.19 -22.63 -3.97
N LEU A 324 -8.25 -23.61 -4.87
CA LEU A 324 -9.05 -23.51 -6.10
C LEU A 324 -10.56 -23.51 -5.81
N GLU A 325 -10.99 -24.23 -4.79
CA GLU A 325 -12.40 -24.22 -4.36
C GLU A 325 -12.83 -22.82 -3.92
N LEU A 326 -11.99 -22.08 -3.18
CA LEU A 326 -12.27 -20.69 -2.80
C LEU A 326 -12.49 -19.80 -4.04
N LEU A 327 -11.63 -19.93 -5.06
CA LEU A 327 -11.81 -19.18 -6.31
C LEU A 327 -13.05 -19.61 -7.10
N LEU A 328 -13.40 -20.90 -7.11
CA LEU A 328 -14.61 -21.37 -7.76
C LEU A 328 -15.88 -20.91 -7.03
N ILE A 329 -15.83 -20.77 -5.70
CA ILE A 329 -16.89 -20.15 -4.91
C ILE A 329 -17.06 -18.69 -5.31
N CYS A 330 -15.96 -17.94 -5.48
CA CYS A 330 -15.99 -16.57 -6.03
C CYS A 330 -16.54 -16.53 -7.46
N ALA A 331 -16.16 -17.47 -8.32
CA ALA A 331 -16.64 -17.56 -9.69
C ALA A 331 -18.16 -17.78 -9.77
N GLY A 332 -18.74 -18.46 -8.78
CA GLY A 332 -20.17 -18.67 -8.66
C GLY A 332 -20.97 -17.45 -8.19
N HIS A 333 -20.31 -16.38 -7.77
CA HIS A 333 -20.96 -15.14 -7.36
C HIS A 333 -21.68 -14.47 -8.55
N PRO A 334 -22.87 -13.85 -8.39
CA PRO A 334 -23.62 -13.27 -9.51
C PRO A 334 -22.91 -12.08 -10.19
N GLN A 335 -22.15 -11.30 -9.44
CA GLN A 335 -21.44 -10.12 -9.94
C GLN A 335 -20.15 -10.52 -10.65
N TYR A 336 -20.05 -10.19 -11.94
CA TYR A 336 -18.91 -10.49 -12.81
C TYR A 336 -17.57 -9.94 -12.27
N GLU A 337 -17.60 -8.74 -11.67
CA GLU A 337 -16.41 -8.08 -11.11
C GLU A 337 -15.69 -8.93 -10.06
N VAL A 338 -16.41 -9.85 -9.39
CA VAL A 338 -15.82 -10.78 -8.42
C VAL A 338 -14.97 -11.83 -9.13
N VAL A 339 -15.50 -12.49 -10.17
CA VAL A 339 -14.73 -13.54 -10.87
C VAL A 339 -13.58 -12.97 -11.69
N GLU A 340 -13.73 -11.74 -12.21
CA GLU A 340 -12.74 -11.04 -13.03
C GLU A 340 -11.38 -10.92 -12.32
N ILE A 341 -11.39 -10.69 -10.99
CA ILE A 341 -10.17 -10.61 -10.17
C ILE A 341 -9.27 -11.85 -10.35
N SER A 342 -9.88 -13.03 -10.50
CA SER A 342 -9.16 -14.31 -10.56
C SER A 342 -8.61 -14.69 -11.94
N PHE A 343 -8.91 -13.92 -13.00
CA PHE A 343 -8.62 -14.33 -14.37
C PHE A 343 -7.13 -14.52 -14.67
N ASN A 344 -6.27 -13.64 -14.13
CA ASN A 344 -4.82 -13.76 -14.33
C ASN A 344 -4.27 -15.06 -13.73
N PHE A 345 -4.74 -15.45 -12.55
CA PHE A 345 -4.41 -16.74 -11.95
C PHE A 345 -4.81 -17.91 -12.86
N TRP A 346 -6.08 -17.96 -13.30
CA TRP A 346 -6.57 -19.06 -14.14
C TRP A 346 -5.82 -19.15 -15.48
N TYR A 347 -5.44 -18.02 -16.06
CA TYR A 347 -4.61 -17.96 -17.25
C TYR A 347 -3.24 -18.59 -17.00
N ARG A 348 -2.54 -18.16 -15.95
CA ARG A 348 -1.22 -18.68 -15.58
C ARG A 348 -1.27 -20.16 -15.21
N LEU A 349 -2.33 -20.62 -14.56
CA LEU A 349 -2.55 -22.03 -14.25
C LEU A 349 -2.66 -22.85 -15.55
N GLY A 350 -3.49 -22.41 -16.49
CA GLY A 350 -3.62 -23.08 -17.79
C GLY A 350 -2.31 -23.12 -18.57
N GLU A 351 -1.52 -22.03 -18.57
CA GLU A 351 -0.18 -22.02 -19.18
C GLU A 351 0.78 -23.03 -18.54
N HIS A 352 0.75 -23.17 -17.21
CA HIS A 352 1.58 -24.16 -16.52
C HIS A 352 1.15 -25.58 -16.88
N LEU A 353 -0.14 -25.87 -16.81
CA LEU A 353 -0.67 -27.20 -17.17
C LEU A 353 -0.34 -27.57 -18.62
N TYR A 354 -0.29 -26.58 -19.53
CA TYR A 354 0.06 -26.80 -20.94
C TYR A 354 1.49 -27.26 -21.12
N LYS A 355 2.39 -26.63 -20.36
CA LYS A 355 3.81 -26.95 -20.41
C LYS A 355 4.12 -28.29 -19.73
N THR A 356 3.39 -28.66 -18.67
CA THR A 356 3.65 -29.89 -17.90
C THR A 356 3.36 -31.17 -18.69
N ASN A 357 2.41 -31.15 -19.64
CA ASN A 357 2.05 -32.29 -20.51
C ASN A 357 1.98 -33.66 -19.79
N ASP A 358 1.30 -33.70 -18.65
CA ASP A 358 1.13 -34.88 -17.79
C ASP A 358 -0.37 -35.21 -17.65
N GLU A 359 -0.78 -36.37 -18.16
CA GLU A 359 -2.19 -36.80 -18.16
C GLU A 359 -2.78 -36.97 -16.75
N VAL A 360 -1.96 -37.36 -15.76
CA VAL A 360 -2.42 -37.54 -14.38
C VAL A 360 -2.72 -36.19 -13.76
N ILE A 361 -1.81 -35.23 -13.94
CA ILE A 361 -1.99 -33.85 -13.48
C ILE A 361 -3.21 -33.23 -14.17
N HIS A 362 -3.33 -33.36 -15.49
CA HIS A 362 -4.51 -32.87 -16.22
C HIS A 362 -5.82 -33.49 -15.70
N GLY A 363 -5.82 -34.78 -15.40
CA GLY A 363 -6.96 -35.47 -14.81
C GLY A 363 -7.42 -34.88 -13.47
N ILE A 364 -6.49 -34.43 -12.63
CA ILE A 364 -6.79 -33.78 -11.35
C ILE A 364 -7.46 -32.41 -11.57
N PHE A 365 -6.91 -31.57 -12.44
CA PHE A 365 -7.41 -30.21 -12.65
C PHE A 365 -8.67 -30.12 -13.51
N LYS A 366 -8.97 -31.14 -14.32
CA LYS A 366 -10.11 -31.17 -15.25
C LYS A 366 -11.43 -30.79 -14.60
N ALA A 367 -11.73 -31.32 -13.40
CA ALA A 367 -12.99 -31.02 -12.71
C ALA A 367 -13.10 -29.54 -12.29
N TYR A 368 -11.99 -28.93 -11.91
CA TYR A 368 -11.93 -27.51 -11.51
C TYR A 368 -12.12 -26.60 -12.73
N ILE A 369 -11.43 -26.88 -13.84
CA ILE A 369 -11.56 -26.13 -15.09
C ILE A 369 -12.99 -26.24 -15.64
N GLN A 370 -13.61 -27.42 -15.62
CA GLN A 370 -15.00 -27.59 -16.03
C GLN A 370 -15.97 -26.76 -15.18
N ARG A 371 -15.77 -26.70 -13.86
CA ARG A 371 -16.60 -25.88 -12.96
C ARG A 371 -16.40 -24.39 -13.22
N LEU A 372 -15.17 -23.95 -13.46
CA LEU A 372 -14.88 -22.58 -13.88
C LEU A 372 -15.61 -22.24 -15.17
N LEU A 373 -15.49 -23.07 -16.21
CA LEU A 373 -16.18 -22.87 -17.49
C LEU A 373 -17.69 -22.78 -17.32
N HIS A 374 -18.29 -23.63 -16.49
CA HIS A 374 -19.72 -23.54 -16.18
C HIS A 374 -20.10 -22.24 -15.47
N ALA A 375 -19.27 -21.75 -14.54
CA ALA A 375 -19.49 -20.48 -13.86
C ALA A 375 -19.39 -19.30 -14.85
N LEU A 376 -18.33 -19.26 -15.67
CA LEU A 376 -18.12 -18.23 -16.69
C LEU A 376 -19.23 -18.24 -17.76
N ALA A 377 -19.71 -19.42 -18.15
CA ALA A 377 -20.82 -19.53 -19.09
C ALA A 377 -22.10 -18.88 -18.56
N ARG A 378 -22.35 -18.92 -17.24
CA ARG A 378 -23.50 -18.20 -16.63
C ARG A 378 -23.31 -16.69 -16.69
N HIS A 379 -22.11 -16.19 -16.43
CA HIS A 379 -21.78 -14.77 -16.59
C HIS A 379 -21.93 -14.28 -18.04
N CYS A 380 -21.75 -15.16 -19.02
CA CYS A 380 -21.94 -14.86 -20.44
C CYS A 380 -23.41 -14.92 -20.90
N GLN A 381 -24.33 -15.40 -20.07
CA GLN A 381 -25.76 -15.43 -20.42
C GLN A 381 -26.30 -14.00 -20.31
N LEU A 382 -26.49 -13.36 -21.48
CA LEU A 382 -27.06 -12.03 -21.60
C LEU A 382 -28.40 -11.93 -20.86
N GLU A 383 -28.55 -10.90 -20.02
CA GLU A 383 -29.89 -10.39 -19.72
C GLU A 383 -30.49 -9.84 -21.03
N PRO A 384 -31.79 -10.08 -21.32
CA PRO A 384 -32.40 -9.74 -22.62
C PRO A 384 -32.23 -8.29 -23.07
N ASP A 385 -31.92 -7.36 -22.17
CA ASP A 385 -31.96 -5.91 -22.40
C ASP A 385 -30.58 -5.24 -22.62
N HIS A 386 -29.45 -5.97 -22.56
CA HIS A 386 -28.10 -5.36 -22.55
C HIS A 386 -27.11 -5.97 -23.56
N VAL A 387 -27.55 -6.11 -24.81
CA VAL A 387 -26.81 -6.82 -25.90
C VAL A 387 -25.49 -6.14 -26.35
N SER A 388 -25.21 -4.88 -26.01
CA SER A 388 -24.17 -4.11 -26.72
C SER A 388 -22.82 -3.93 -26.01
N SER A 389 -22.66 -4.23 -24.72
CA SER A 389 -21.41 -3.89 -23.98
C SER A 389 -20.56 -5.09 -23.53
N PHE A 390 -21.13 -6.29 -23.37
CA PHE A 390 -20.47 -7.40 -22.66
C PHE A 390 -19.48 -8.21 -23.51
N LEU A 391 -19.71 -8.29 -24.83
CA LEU A 391 -18.87 -9.09 -25.75
C LEU A 391 -17.45 -8.52 -25.97
N TYR A 392 -17.16 -7.29 -25.54
CA TYR A 392 -15.83 -6.69 -25.67
C TYR A 392 -14.91 -6.94 -24.46
N SER A 393 -15.46 -7.29 -23.29
CA SER A 393 -14.69 -7.47 -22.04
C SER A 393 -14.21 -8.91 -21.83
N LEU A 394 -15.01 -9.90 -22.23
CA LEU A 394 -14.58 -11.28 -22.26
C LEU A 394 -13.52 -11.43 -23.35
N ASN A 395 -12.25 -11.48 -22.94
CA ASN A 395 -11.12 -11.75 -23.81
C ASN A 395 -11.38 -13.13 -24.46
N LEU A 396 -11.95 -13.13 -25.67
CA LEU A 396 -12.39 -14.34 -26.37
C LEU A 396 -11.25 -15.37 -26.44
N ASN A 397 -9.99 -14.90 -26.48
CA ASN A 397 -8.78 -15.71 -26.43
C ASN A 397 -8.59 -16.47 -25.10
N PHE A 398 -9.01 -15.91 -23.96
CA PHE A 398 -8.94 -16.58 -22.66
C PHE A 398 -9.96 -17.73 -22.55
N LEU A 399 -11.19 -17.50 -23.02
CA LEU A 399 -12.20 -18.56 -23.14
C LEU A 399 -11.79 -19.61 -24.17
N LEU A 400 -11.28 -19.21 -25.33
CA LEU A 400 -10.74 -20.12 -26.34
C LEU A 400 -9.57 -20.95 -25.80
N PHE A 401 -8.67 -20.35 -25.01
CA PHE A 401 -7.56 -21.05 -24.37
C PHE A 401 -8.03 -22.08 -23.33
N LEU A 402 -9.02 -21.73 -22.49
CA LEU A 402 -9.62 -22.67 -21.53
C LEU A 402 -10.47 -23.77 -22.20
N ILE A 403 -11.04 -23.53 -23.39
CA ILE A 403 -11.80 -24.51 -24.17
C ILE A 403 -10.88 -25.50 -24.92
N LEU A 404 -9.63 -25.11 -25.20
CA LEU A 404 -8.62 -25.96 -25.85
C LEU A 404 -7.93 -26.93 -24.87
N PHE A 405 -8.24 -26.82 -23.58
CA PHE A 405 -8.02 -27.80 -22.53
C PHE A 405 -9.31 -28.56 -22.21
#